data_AF-A0A661B915-F1
#
_entry.id   AF-A0A661B915-F1
#
_cell.length_a   1.000
_cell.length_b   1.000
_cell.length_c   1.000
_cell.angle_alpha   90.00
_cell.angle_beta   90.00
_cell.angle_gamma   90.00
#
_symmetry.space_group_name_H-M   'P 1'
#
loop_
_entity.id
_entity.type
_entity.pdbx_description
1 polymer ?
#
loop_
_entity_poly.entity_id
_entity_poly.type
_entity_poly.pdbx_seq_one_letter_code
_entity_poly.pdbx_strand_id
1 'polypeptide(L)'
;MNENSKIDNEAEEFCCSPEWGEKISAHIDNELGAAEALKVEEHIAICPKCREFAKKLRRLKGVTDKMRLADLPDVRWRRYWMGIYNRIERGVGWVFLSIGFIVLLIAGGYYIFNDFFADPEVPWIIKTGVGAFGVGVIILLISVIREAYFRFCTDRYKEVDI
;
A
#
# COMPACT_ATOMS: atom_id res chain seq x y z
N MET A 1 -29.63 18.84 -62.96
CA MET A 1 -29.37 18.87 -61.50
C MET A 1 -27.90 18.56 -61.31
N ASN A 2 -27.13 19.53 -60.84
CA ASN A 2 -25.67 19.54 -60.86
C ASN A 2 -25.08 18.66 -59.74
N GLU A 3 -24.21 17.74 -60.10
CA GLU A 3 -23.47 16.81 -59.21
C GLU A 3 -22.55 17.57 -58.22
N ASN A 4 -22.09 18.77 -58.60
CA ASN A 4 -21.37 19.74 -57.75
C ASN A 4 -22.30 20.52 -56.78
N SER A 5 -23.42 19.95 -56.35
CA SER A 5 -24.20 20.47 -55.21
C SER A 5 -24.39 19.45 -54.09
N LYS A 6 -23.97 18.20 -54.36
CA LYS A 6 -24.07 17.07 -53.45
C LYS A 6 -22.74 16.83 -52.73
N ILE A 7 -21.62 17.03 -53.42
CA ILE A 7 -20.25 16.89 -52.89
C ILE A 7 -19.94 17.96 -51.83
N ASP A 8 -20.46 19.17 -52.04
CA ASP A 8 -20.31 20.33 -51.18
C ASP A 8 -21.21 20.25 -49.92
N ASN A 9 -22.32 19.50 -49.98
CA ASN A 9 -23.15 19.19 -48.80
C ASN A 9 -22.57 18.04 -47.95
N GLU A 10 -21.95 17.02 -48.55
CA GLU A 10 -21.32 15.92 -47.79
C GLU A 10 -20.00 16.34 -47.11
N ALA A 11 -19.31 17.35 -47.64
CA ALA A 11 -18.10 17.91 -47.03
C ALA A 11 -18.36 18.67 -45.71
N GLU A 12 -19.56 19.23 -45.50
CA GLU A 12 -19.91 19.94 -44.26
C GLU A 12 -20.30 19.00 -43.10
N GLU A 13 -20.70 17.76 -43.41
CA GLU A 13 -21.18 16.79 -42.42
C GLU A 13 -20.05 15.89 -41.85
N PHE A 14 -18.87 15.84 -42.49
CA PHE A 14 -17.76 14.95 -42.13
C PHE A 14 -16.61 15.58 -41.32
N CYS A 15 -16.78 16.78 -40.73
CA CYS A 15 -15.62 17.59 -40.30
C CYS A 15 -14.89 17.24 -38.98
N CYS A 16 -15.23 16.23 -38.18
CA CYS A 16 -14.29 15.73 -37.14
C CYS A 16 -14.57 14.23 -36.86
N SER A 17 -13.65 13.34 -37.24
CA SER A 17 -13.66 11.95 -36.80
C SER A 17 -13.37 11.85 -35.29
N PRO A 18 -13.79 10.78 -34.59
CA PRO A 18 -13.56 10.61 -33.15
C PRO A 18 -12.08 10.69 -32.74
N GLU A 19 -11.17 10.28 -33.63
CA GLU A 19 -9.72 10.28 -33.41
C GLU A 19 -9.14 11.66 -33.14
N TRP A 20 -9.73 12.73 -33.70
CA TRP A 20 -9.28 14.09 -33.44
C TRP A 20 -9.58 14.54 -32.01
N GLY A 21 -10.64 14.02 -31.39
CA GLY A 21 -10.96 14.32 -30.00
C GLY A 21 -9.85 13.85 -29.05
N GLU A 22 -9.36 12.63 -29.27
CA GLU A 22 -8.26 12.04 -28.51
C GLU A 22 -6.96 12.85 -28.68
N LYS A 23 -6.59 13.16 -29.94
CA LYS A 23 -5.39 13.96 -30.23
C LYS A 23 -5.45 15.37 -29.64
N ILE A 24 -6.62 16.01 -29.63
CA ILE A 24 -6.79 17.33 -29.00
C ILE A 24 -6.62 17.25 -27.48
N SER A 25 -7.12 16.20 -26.83
CA SER A 25 -6.91 15.98 -25.40
C SER A 25 -5.42 15.77 -25.10
N ALA A 26 -4.78 14.84 -25.81
CA ALA A 26 -3.35 14.55 -25.66
C ALA A 26 -2.46 15.79 -25.93
N HIS A 27 -2.83 16.64 -26.90
CA HIS A 27 -2.15 17.93 -27.12
C HIS A 27 -2.27 18.86 -25.91
N ILE A 28 -3.46 18.97 -25.32
CA ILE A 28 -3.72 19.85 -24.16
C ILE A 28 -2.98 19.35 -22.91
N ASP A 29 -2.80 18.05 -22.76
CA ASP A 29 -2.04 17.42 -21.67
C ASP A 29 -0.54 17.31 -21.95
N ASN A 30 -0.10 17.78 -23.12
CA ASN A 30 1.30 17.83 -23.56
C ASN A 30 1.93 16.43 -23.74
N GLU A 31 1.15 15.47 -24.20
CA GLU A 31 1.53 14.07 -24.40
C GLU A 31 1.90 13.73 -25.86
N LEU A 32 1.68 14.66 -26.80
CA LEU A 32 2.02 14.47 -28.23
C LEU A 32 3.45 14.89 -28.56
N GLY A 33 4.05 14.22 -29.55
CA GLY A 33 5.31 14.66 -30.14
C GLY A 33 5.16 15.95 -30.96
N ALA A 34 6.27 16.69 -31.14
CA ALA A 34 6.27 18.01 -31.79
C ALA A 34 5.64 18.03 -33.20
N ALA A 35 5.87 16.99 -34.00
CA ALA A 35 5.32 16.88 -35.36
C ALA A 35 3.79 16.62 -35.37
N GLU A 36 3.26 15.96 -34.33
CA GLU A 36 1.84 15.67 -34.23
C GLU A 36 1.06 16.82 -33.58
N ALA A 37 1.66 17.48 -32.59
CA ALA A 37 1.14 18.71 -32.01
C ALA A 37 0.89 19.78 -33.10
N LEU A 38 1.82 19.95 -34.03
CA LEU A 38 1.69 20.91 -35.13
C LEU A 38 0.49 20.58 -36.05
N LYS A 39 0.26 19.30 -36.36
CA LYS A 39 -0.91 18.85 -37.14
C LYS A 39 -2.23 19.12 -36.41
N VAL A 40 -2.24 18.96 -35.08
CA VAL A 40 -3.41 19.26 -34.26
C VAL A 40 -3.68 20.76 -34.22
N GLU A 41 -2.64 21.60 -34.11
CA GLU A 41 -2.77 23.05 -34.16
C GLU A 41 -3.30 23.54 -35.51
N GLU A 42 -2.76 23.02 -36.61
CA GLU A 42 -3.25 23.30 -37.95
C GLU A 42 -4.73 22.91 -38.11
N HIS A 43 -5.11 21.73 -37.61
CA HIS A 43 -6.50 21.27 -37.64
C HIS A 43 -7.44 22.17 -36.81
N ILE A 44 -7.02 22.59 -35.61
CA ILE A 44 -7.78 23.53 -34.76
C ILE A 44 -7.93 24.90 -35.44
N ALA A 45 -6.94 25.33 -36.23
CA ALA A 45 -7.00 26.57 -36.99
C ALA A 45 -8.07 26.49 -38.10
N ILE A 46 -8.20 25.35 -38.76
CA ILE A 46 -9.12 25.14 -39.89
C ILE A 46 -10.55 24.82 -39.42
N CYS A 47 -10.72 23.98 -38.39
CA CYS A 47 -12.03 23.45 -38.00
C CYS A 47 -12.67 24.22 -36.82
N PRO A 48 -13.83 24.89 -36.99
CA PRO A 48 -14.49 25.63 -35.93
C PRO A 48 -15.04 24.73 -34.80
N LYS A 49 -15.53 23.52 -35.11
CA LYS A 49 -16.03 22.56 -34.10
C LYS A 49 -14.91 22.07 -33.17
N CYS A 50 -13.79 21.64 -33.75
CA CYS A 50 -12.65 21.15 -32.99
C CYS A 50 -11.94 22.30 -32.21
N ARG A 51 -12.02 23.55 -32.68
CA ARG A 51 -11.62 24.76 -31.91
C ARG A 51 -12.47 25.01 -30.67
N GLU A 52 -13.80 24.92 -30.81
CA GLU A 52 -14.74 25.01 -29.69
C GLU A 52 -14.49 23.91 -28.64
N PHE A 53 -14.24 22.69 -29.11
CA PHE A 53 -13.91 21.54 -28.25
C PHE A 53 -12.62 21.76 -27.45
N ALA A 54 -11.53 22.18 -28.12
CA ALA A 54 -10.26 22.49 -27.47
C ALA A 54 -10.41 23.61 -26.41
N LYS A 55 -11.25 24.63 -26.67
CA LYS A 55 -11.54 25.70 -25.70
C LYS A 55 -12.24 25.18 -24.45
N LYS A 56 -13.20 24.25 -24.60
CA LYS A 56 -13.89 23.61 -23.47
C LYS A 56 -12.94 22.77 -22.61
N LEU A 57 -12.08 21.96 -23.24
CA LEU A 57 -11.09 21.14 -22.54
C LEU A 57 -10.06 22.00 -21.78
N ARG A 58 -9.51 23.05 -22.39
CA ARG A 58 -8.60 23.99 -21.72
C ARG A 58 -9.23 24.63 -20.48
N ARG A 59 -10.53 24.96 -20.55
CA ARG A 59 -11.28 25.50 -19.40
C ARG A 59 -11.39 24.48 -18.27
N LEU A 60 -11.69 23.22 -18.59
CA LEU A 60 -11.78 22.15 -17.58
C LEU A 60 -10.43 21.91 -16.91
N LYS A 61 -9.36 21.78 -17.69
CA LYS A 61 -7.99 21.64 -17.18
C LYS A 61 -7.63 22.77 -16.21
N GLY A 62 -7.96 24.01 -16.56
CA GLY A 62 -7.70 25.16 -15.68
C GLY A 62 -8.49 25.18 -14.37
N VAL A 63 -9.61 24.45 -14.27
CA VAL A 63 -10.37 24.30 -13.02
C VAL A 63 -9.80 23.17 -12.18
N THR A 64 -9.47 22.04 -12.80
CA THR A 64 -8.89 20.88 -12.10
C THR A 64 -7.46 21.15 -11.63
N ASP A 65 -6.67 21.92 -12.39
CA ASP A 65 -5.30 22.32 -12.01
C ASP A 65 -5.27 23.21 -10.76
N LYS A 66 -6.36 23.93 -10.48
CA LYS A 66 -6.51 24.73 -9.25
C LYS A 66 -6.87 23.87 -8.03
N MET A 67 -7.24 22.61 -8.23
CA MET A 67 -7.45 21.67 -7.13
C MET A 67 -6.09 21.18 -6.65
N ARG A 68 -5.48 21.91 -5.71
CA ARG A 68 -4.36 21.36 -4.95
C ARG A 68 -4.87 20.26 -4.03
N LEU A 69 -4.26 19.09 -4.08
CA LEU A 69 -4.33 18.15 -2.96
C LEU A 69 -3.91 18.92 -1.70
N ALA A 70 -4.68 18.79 -0.63
CA ALA A 70 -4.29 19.35 0.65
C ALA A 70 -2.96 18.74 1.06
N ASP A 71 -1.92 19.57 1.22
CA ASP A 71 -0.66 19.16 1.82
C ASP A 71 -0.97 18.67 3.24
N LEU A 72 -0.89 17.35 3.47
CA LEU A 72 -1.11 16.78 4.80
C LEU A 72 -0.01 17.31 5.73
N PRO A 73 -0.34 18.02 6.83
CA PRO A 73 0.68 18.61 7.69
C PRO A 73 1.51 17.53 8.39
N ASP A 74 2.84 17.70 8.42
CA ASP A 74 3.85 16.78 9.00
C ASP A 74 3.53 16.28 10.42
N VAL A 75 2.78 17.07 11.18
CA VAL A 75 2.34 16.73 12.55
C VAL A 75 1.46 15.47 12.57
N ARG A 76 0.62 15.30 11.54
CA ARG A 76 -0.24 14.12 11.39
C ARG A 76 0.57 12.88 10.99
N TRP A 77 1.62 13.08 10.18
CA TRP A 77 2.57 12.04 9.80
C TRP A 77 3.33 11.49 11.01
N ARG A 78 3.85 12.37 11.87
CA ARG A 78 4.55 11.99 13.10
C ARG A 78 3.69 11.13 14.03
N ARG A 79 2.41 11.48 14.21
CA ARG A 79 1.47 10.74 15.05
C ARG A 79 1.16 9.35 14.49
N TYR A 80 1.00 9.25 13.18
CA TYR A 80 0.79 7.98 12.49
C TYR A 80 1.98 7.02 12.68
N TRP A 81 3.21 7.53 12.48
CA TRP A 81 4.43 6.73 12.65
C TRP A 81 4.67 6.28 14.09
N MET A 82 4.40 7.13 15.09
CA MET A 82 4.56 6.78 16.51
C MET A 82 3.66 5.60 16.94
N GLY A 83 2.43 5.54 16.43
CA GLY A 83 1.51 4.42 16.72
C GLY A 83 1.98 3.10 16.10
N ILE A 84 2.52 3.17 14.88
CA ILE A 84 3.03 2.01 14.15
C ILE A 84 4.33 1.48 14.76
N TYR A 85 5.28 2.36 15.10
CA TYR A 85 6.57 1.95 15.68
C TYR A 85 6.40 1.24 17.02
N ASN A 86 5.57 1.79 17.92
CA ASN A 86 5.30 1.18 19.23
C ASN A 86 4.60 -0.18 19.13
N ARG A 87 3.77 -0.38 18.10
CA ARG A 87 3.08 -1.66 17.87
C ARG A 87 4.04 -2.71 17.31
N ILE A 88 4.93 -2.30 16.40
CA ILE A 88 5.92 -3.18 15.78
C ILE A 88 6.99 -3.58 16.78
N GLU A 89 7.58 -2.65 17.54
CA GLU A 89 8.61 -3.00 18.55
C GLU A 89 8.13 -4.06 19.53
N ARG A 90 6.90 -3.90 20.03
CA ARG A 90 6.33 -4.85 20.99
C ARG A 90 6.00 -6.19 20.33
N GLY A 91 5.37 -6.19 19.16
CA GLY A 91 5.03 -7.44 18.46
C GLY A 91 6.26 -8.23 18.03
N VAL A 92 7.22 -7.55 17.39
CA VAL A 92 8.45 -8.16 16.88
C VAL A 92 9.34 -8.64 18.02
N GLY A 93 9.45 -7.85 19.10
CA GLY A 93 10.20 -8.25 20.29
C GLY A 93 9.72 -9.57 20.90
N TRP A 94 8.40 -9.76 21.04
CA TRP A 94 7.83 -11.02 21.56
C TRP A 94 8.02 -12.21 20.61
N VAL A 95 7.95 -11.99 19.29
CA VAL A 95 8.19 -13.06 18.31
C VAL A 95 9.63 -13.53 18.38
N PHE A 96 10.61 -12.62 18.33
CA PHE A 96 12.02 -12.98 18.44
C PHE A 96 12.36 -13.62 19.79
N LEU A 97 11.79 -13.12 20.89
CA LEU A 97 11.98 -13.70 22.22
C LEU A 97 11.43 -15.14 22.26
N SER A 98 10.25 -15.37 21.72
CA SER A 98 9.64 -16.71 21.67
C SER A 98 10.48 -17.68 20.85
N ILE A 99 10.92 -17.27 19.66
CA ILE A 99 11.76 -18.09 18.77
C ILE A 99 13.09 -18.42 19.46
N GLY A 100 13.78 -17.42 20.00
CA GLY A 100 15.05 -17.62 20.70
C GLY A 100 14.91 -18.59 21.87
N PHE A 101 13.82 -18.46 22.63
CA PHE A 101 13.56 -19.36 23.76
C PHE A 101 13.19 -20.78 23.32
N ILE A 102 12.42 -20.96 22.25
CA ILE A 102 12.13 -22.29 21.67
C ILE A 102 13.43 -23.00 21.29
N VAL A 103 14.34 -22.29 20.61
CA VAL A 103 15.66 -22.84 20.26
C VAL A 103 16.44 -23.21 21.52
N LEU A 104 16.39 -22.37 22.56
CA LEU A 104 17.04 -22.62 23.84
C LEU A 104 16.45 -23.85 24.56
N LEU A 105 15.13 -24.04 24.54
CA LEU A 105 14.49 -25.23 25.10
C LEU A 105 14.85 -26.50 24.33
N ILE A 106 14.92 -26.44 23.01
CA ILE A 106 15.26 -27.61 22.18
C ILE A 106 16.72 -27.98 22.38
N ALA A 107 17.64 -27.02 22.24
CA ALA A 107 19.07 -27.27 22.39
C ALA A 107 19.43 -27.58 23.86
N GLY A 108 18.99 -26.74 24.79
CA GLY A 108 19.23 -26.93 26.22
C GLY A 108 18.57 -28.19 26.74
N GLY A 109 17.35 -28.50 26.30
CA GLY A 109 16.67 -29.75 26.61
C GLY A 109 17.43 -30.95 26.09
N TYR A 110 18.00 -30.91 24.88
CA TYR A 110 18.81 -32.00 24.34
C TYR A 110 20.07 -32.27 25.19
N TYR A 111 20.82 -31.23 25.57
CA TYR A 111 22.01 -31.38 26.41
C TYR A 111 21.66 -31.85 27.82
N ILE A 112 20.66 -31.25 28.46
CA ILE A 112 20.19 -31.67 29.79
C ILE A 112 19.67 -33.11 29.75
N PHE A 113 18.96 -33.51 28.71
CA PHE A 113 18.42 -34.86 28.63
C PHE A 113 19.51 -35.92 28.45
N ASN A 114 20.48 -35.67 27.57
CA ASN A 114 21.59 -36.60 27.34
C ASN A 114 22.55 -36.68 28.53
N ASP A 115 22.96 -35.54 29.11
CA ASP A 115 24.03 -35.54 30.09
C ASP A 115 23.53 -35.63 31.53
N PHE A 116 22.30 -35.17 31.83
CA PHE A 116 21.80 -35.06 33.21
C PHE A 116 20.73 -36.11 33.55
N PHE A 117 19.84 -36.43 32.60
CA PHE A 117 18.80 -37.44 32.85
C PHE A 117 19.28 -38.87 32.60
N ALA A 118 20.19 -39.08 31.64
CA ALA A 118 20.76 -40.39 31.36
C ALA A 118 21.85 -40.82 32.38
N ASP A 119 22.41 -39.88 33.14
CA ASP A 119 23.44 -40.19 34.13
C ASP A 119 22.83 -40.89 35.37
N PRO A 120 23.29 -42.12 35.71
CA PRO A 120 22.84 -42.85 36.90
C PRO A 120 23.26 -42.23 38.23
N GLU A 121 24.28 -41.35 38.25
CA GLU A 121 24.82 -40.79 39.49
C GLU A 121 23.93 -39.69 40.10
N VAL A 122 23.01 -39.12 39.31
CA VAL A 122 22.15 -38.02 39.78
C VAL A 122 20.95 -38.56 40.58
N PRO A 123 20.74 -38.10 41.82
CA PRO A 123 19.59 -38.50 42.64
C PRO A 123 18.23 -38.17 41.98
N TRP A 124 17.27 -39.08 42.12
CA TRP A 124 15.95 -38.96 41.49
C TRP A 124 15.13 -37.72 41.92
N ILE A 125 15.35 -37.23 43.15
CA ILE A 125 14.73 -35.98 43.65
C ILE A 125 15.19 -34.76 42.84
N ILE A 126 16.48 -34.71 42.47
CA ILE A 126 17.01 -33.59 41.70
C ILE A 126 16.45 -33.62 40.27
N LYS A 127 16.38 -34.81 39.65
CA LYS A 127 15.78 -34.98 38.31
C LYS A 127 14.34 -34.49 38.25
N THR A 128 13.52 -34.86 39.25
CA THR A 128 12.12 -34.43 39.32
C THR A 128 11.96 -32.95 39.66
N GLY A 129 12.81 -32.39 40.53
CA GLY A 129 12.84 -30.96 40.83
C GLY A 129 13.17 -30.09 39.62
N VAL A 130 14.22 -30.44 38.87
CA VAL A 130 14.61 -29.73 37.64
C VAL A 130 13.51 -29.85 36.58
N GLY A 131 12.89 -31.02 36.44
CA GLY A 131 11.75 -31.23 35.54
C GLY A 131 10.55 -30.35 35.89
N ALA A 132 10.14 -30.32 37.15
CA ALA A 132 9.02 -29.49 37.61
C ALA A 132 9.29 -27.99 37.41
N PHE A 133 10.52 -27.54 37.66
CA PHE A 133 10.93 -26.16 37.41
C PHE A 133 10.84 -25.81 35.92
N GLY A 134 11.37 -26.68 35.03
CA GLY A 134 11.29 -26.48 33.59
C GLY A 134 9.85 -26.40 33.08
N VAL A 135 8.97 -27.29 33.55
CA VAL A 135 7.53 -27.24 33.24
C VAL A 135 6.90 -25.95 33.72
N GLY A 136 7.23 -25.46 34.92
CA GLY A 136 6.77 -24.18 35.44
C GLY A 136 7.15 -23.00 34.53
N VAL A 137 8.39 -22.98 34.04
CA VAL A 137 8.88 -21.95 33.10
C VAL A 137 8.10 -22.02 31.77
N ILE A 138 7.85 -23.22 31.25
CA ILE A 138 7.06 -23.41 30.03
C ILE A 138 5.62 -22.91 30.20
N ILE A 139 4.97 -23.21 31.34
CA ILE A 139 3.60 -22.77 31.63
C ILE A 139 3.53 -21.24 31.73
N LEU A 140 4.45 -20.60 32.45
CA LEU A 140 4.53 -19.14 32.54
C LEU A 140 4.69 -18.51 31.16
N LEU A 141 5.53 -19.11 30.30
CA LEU A 141 5.70 -18.64 28.92
C LEU A 141 4.44 -18.76 28.08
N ILE A 142 3.74 -19.91 28.14
CA ILE A 142 2.47 -20.07 27.42
C ILE A 142 1.45 -19.04 27.91
N SER A 143 1.42 -18.73 29.20
CA SER A 143 0.57 -17.67 29.75
C SER A 143 0.90 -16.31 29.15
N VAL A 144 2.18 -15.93 29.11
CA VAL A 144 2.65 -14.66 28.53
C VAL A 144 2.39 -14.60 27.03
N ILE A 145 2.65 -15.67 26.27
CA ILE A 145 2.40 -15.75 24.83
C ILE A 145 0.90 -15.65 24.54
N ARG A 146 0.05 -16.34 25.30
CA ARG A 146 -1.41 -16.26 25.17
C ARG A 146 -1.90 -14.84 25.40
N GLU A 147 -1.40 -14.19 26.45
CA GLU A 147 -1.75 -12.81 26.77
C GLU A 147 -1.27 -11.83 25.70
N ALA A 148 -0.07 -12.03 25.16
CA ALA A 148 0.48 -11.24 24.06
C ALA A 148 -0.32 -11.42 22.76
N TYR A 149 -0.69 -12.66 22.42
CA TYR A 149 -1.51 -12.96 21.24
C TYR A 149 -2.91 -12.36 21.35
N PHE A 150 -3.54 -12.47 22.52
CA PHE A 150 -4.86 -11.88 22.75
C PHE A 150 -4.82 -10.35 22.64
N ARG A 151 -3.77 -9.69 23.15
CA ARG A 151 -3.57 -8.24 22.98
C ARG A 151 -3.35 -7.83 21.53
N PHE A 152 -2.64 -8.64 20.74
CA PHE A 152 -2.44 -8.37 19.31
C PHE A 152 -3.73 -8.52 18.50
N CYS A 153 -4.57 -9.51 18.83
CA CYS A 153 -5.80 -9.78 18.09
C CYS A 153 -6.99 -8.90 18.54
N THR A 154 -6.97 -8.38 19.77
CA THR A 154 -8.03 -7.54 20.36
C THR A 154 -7.72 -6.05 20.24
N ASP A 155 -6.86 -5.61 19.32
CA ASP A 155 -6.73 -4.20 18.96
C ASP A 155 -7.84 -3.82 17.95
N ARG A 156 -9.10 -4.13 18.33
CA ARG A 156 -10.32 -3.92 17.53
C ARG A 156 -11.06 -2.63 17.93
N TYR A 157 -10.36 -1.61 18.43
CA TYR A 157 -10.89 -0.25 18.55
C TYR A 157 -9.77 0.79 18.60
N LYS A 158 -9.53 1.46 17.47
CA LYS A 158 -9.39 2.93 17.45
C LYS A 158 -9.48 3.49 16.03
N GLU A 159 -10.55 3.11 15.34
CA GLU A 159 -11.21 4.01 14.40
C GLU A 159 -12.15 4.92 15.21
N VAL A 160 -11.60 5.88 15.96
CA VAL A 160 -12.36 7.07 16.36
C VAL A 160 -11.40 8.25 16.33
N ASP A 161 -11.27 8.84 15.14
CA ASP A 161 -10.85 10.22 15.00
C ASP A 161 -11.97 11.10 15.59
N ILE A 162 -11.63 11.92 16.58
CA ILE A 162 -12.35 13.16 16.94
C ILE A 162 -11.30 14.28 16.96
#